data_AF-A0A4Y9ZP52-F1
#
_entry.id   AF-A0A4Y9ZP52-F1
#
_cell.length_a   1.000
_cell.length_b   1.000
_cell.length_c   1.000
_cell.angle_alpha   90.00
_cell.angle_beta   90.00
_cell.angle_gamma   90.00
#
_symmetry.space_group_name_H-M   'P 1'
#
loop_
_entity.id
_entity.type
_entity.pdbx_description
1 polymer ?
#
loop_
_entity_poly.entity_id
_entity_poly.type
_entity_poly.pdbx_seq_one_letter_code
_entity_poly.pdbx_strand_id
1 'polypeptide(L)'
;TAQLAIRDEHKLVTSGPYAFVRHPGYLGLSLTVLGMSMCMFGPGSWLQECGWLDRPLGKYSRALVVSWSVYASVVLIQRVPLEDEMLKREFGTEWTDWAKRVRYAVVLGIF
;
A
#
# COMPACT_ATOMS: atom_id res chain seq x y z
N THR A 1 14.32 12.94 -0.52
CA THR A 1 14.46 11.81 0.43
C THR A 1 13.42 11.98 1.52
N ALA A 2 12.40 11.12 1.56
CA ALA A 2 11.43 11.14 2.66
C ALA A 2 12.14 10.60 3.91
N GLN A 3 12.60 11.48 4.77
CA GLN A 3 13.19 11.10 6.06
C GLN A 3 12.05 10.77 7.02
N LEU A 4 12.04 9.55 7.57
CA LEU A 4 11.20 9.20 8.72
C LEU A 4 11.69 10.06 9.90
N ALA A 5 11.03 11.18 10.15
CA ALA A 5 11.28 12.01 11.32
C ALA A 5 10.36 11.52 12.44
N ILE A 6 10.94 10.83 13.43
CA ILE A 6 10.27 10.65 14.72
C ILE A 6 10.17 12.05 15.33
N ARG A 7 8.95 12.57 15.46
CA ARG A 7 8.68 13.84 16.13
C ARG A 7 8.69 13.59 17.64
N ASP A 8 9.17 14.57 18.39
CA ASP A 8 9.04 14.58 19.85
C ASP A 8 7.55 14.36 20.22
N GLU A 9 7.28 13.44 21.15
CA GLU A 9 5.95 12.95 21.56
C GLU A 9 5.25 11.93 20.64
N HIS A 10 5.98 11.18 19.80
CA HIS A 10 5.38 10.09 19.03
C HIS A 10 4.75 9.03 19.96
N LYS A 11 3.45 8.77 19.81
CA LYS A 11 2.71 7.73 20.54
C LYS A 11 2.31 6.63 19.58
N LEU A 12 2.34 5.38 20.05
CA LEU A 12 1.83 4.26 19.28
C LEU A 12 0.30 4.33 19.20
N VAL A 13 -0.23 4.57 17.99
CA VAL A 13 -1.68 4.58 17.75
C VAL A 13 -2.14 3.17 17.44
N THR A 14 -3.01 2.63 18.30
CA THR A 14 -3.53 1.26 18.18
C THR A 14 -5.04 1.21 17.91
N SER A 15 -5.70 2.38 17.83
CA SER A 15 -7.14 2.51 17.64
C SER A 15 -7.53 2.73 16.17
N GLY A 16 -8.81 2.52 15.86
CA GLY A 16 -9.34 2.71 14.50
C GLY A 16 -8.80 1.68 13.50
N PRO A 17 -8.40 2.09 12.28
CA PRO A 17 -7.86 1.16 11.27
C PRO A 17 -6.63 0.36 11.75
N TYR A 18 -5.83 0.95 12.65
CA TYR A 18 -4.65 0.31 13.25
C TYR A 18 -5.00 -0.86 14.19
N ALA A 19 -6.27 -1.03 14.55
CA ALA A 19 -6.73 -2.20 15.31
C ALA A 19 -6.90 -3.45 14.42
N PHE A 20 -6.96 -3.29 13.09
CA PHE A 20 -7.20 -4.37 12.14
C PHE A 20 -5.95 -4.74 11.33
N VAL A 21 -5.16 -3.74 10.93
CA VAL A 21 -3.91 -3.90 10.17
C VAL A 21 -2.87 -2.94 10.73
N ARG A 22 -1.59 -3.34 10.77
CA ARG A 22 -0.51 -2.45 11.27
C ARG A 22 -0.29 -1.24 10.37
N HIS A 23 -0.49 -1.42 9.06
CA HIS A 23 -0.15 -0.46 8.02
C HIS A 23 -1.37 -0.09 7.14
N PRO A 24 -2.43 0.51 7.72
CA PRO A 24 -3.66 0.82 6.99
C PRO A 24 -3.44 1.82 5.85
N GLY A 25 -2.46 2.73 5.96
CA GLY A 25 -2.10 3.66 4.88
C GLY A 25 -1.57 2.95 3.64
N TYR A 26 -0.72 1.94 3.81
CA TYR A 26 -0.21 1.13 2.71
C TYR A 26 -1.30 0.29 2.05
N LEU A 27 -2.24 -0.24 2.83
CA LEU A 27 -3.42 -0.92 2.31
C LEU A 27 -4.28 0.04 1.48
N GLY A 28 -4.59 1.22 2.03
CA GLY A 28 -5.40 2.24 1.35
C GLY A 28 -4.77 2.73 0.05
N LEU A 29 -3.45 2.95 0.03
CA LEU A 29 -2.73 3.33 -1.18
C LEU A 29 -2.76 2.22 -2.24
N SER A 30 -2.57 0.96 -1.82
CA SER A 30 -2.65 -0.19 -2.73
C SER A 30 -4.04 -0.34 -3.35
N LEU A 31 -5.10 -0.17 -2.55
CA LEU A 31 -6.48 -0.18 -3.03
C LEU A 31 -6.78 1.00 -3.96
N THR A 32 -6.24 2.18 -3.67
CA THR A 32 -6.40 3.37 -4.52
C THR A 32 -5.77 3.15 -5.89
N VAL A 33 -4.53 2.63 -5.94
CA VAL A 33 -3.83 2.32 -7.19
C VAL A 33 -4.59 1.28 -8.00
N LEU A 34 -5.12 0.24 -7.34
CA LEU A 34 -5.95 -0.78 -7.98
C LEU A 34 -7.24 -0.18 -8.54
N GLY A 35 -7.97 0.59 -7.74
CA GLY A 35 -9.22 1.24 -8.14
C GLY A 35 -9.03 2.22 -9.30
N MET A 36 -7.98 3.03 -9.26
CA MET A 36 -7.61 3.91 -10.38
C MET A 36 -7.33 3.13 -11.66
N SER A 37 -6.59 2.02 -11.57
CA SER A 37 -6.32 1.16 -12.72
C SER A 37 -7.61 0.57 -13.29
N MET A 38 -8.54 0.16 -12.44
CA MET A 38 -9.86 -0.33 -12.86
C MET A 38 -10.71 0.77 -13.52
N CYS A 39 -10.76 1.97 -12.97
CA CYS A 39 -11.50 3.09 -13.57
C CYS A 39 -10.90 3.52 -14.91
N MET A 40 -9.58 3.47 -15.06
CA MET A 40 -8.89 3.92 -16.26
C MET A 40 -8.96 2.90 -17.42
N PHE A 41 -8.90 1.60 -17.10
CA PHE A 41 -8.82 0.53 -18.10
C PHE A 41 -10.02 -0.41 -18.12
N GLY A 42 -11.03 -0.16 -17.29
CA GLY A 42 -12.25 -0.96 -17.20
C GLY A 42 -13.24 -0.68 -18.33
N PRO A 43 -14.23 -1.56 -18.50
CA PRO A 43 -15.35 -1.33 -19.43
C PRO A 43 -16.07 0.00 -19.10
N GLY A 44 -16.38 0.81 -20.11
CA GLY A 44 -16.96 2.14 -19.91
C GLY A 44 -15.95 3.26 -19.63
N SER A 45 -14.64 2.96 -19.53
CA SER A 45 -13.63 4.01 -19.48
C SER A 45 -13.50 4.67 -20.85
N TRP A 46 -13.28 5.98 -20.88
CA TRP A 46 -13.13 6.70 -22.15
C TRP A 46 -12.01 6.13 -23.02
N LEU A 47 -10.94 5.60 -22.42
CA LEU A 47 -9.82 4.97 -23.14
C LEU A 47 -10.19 3.63 -23.80
N GLN A 48 -11.13 2.90 -23.21
CA GLN A 48 -11.69 1.67 -23.79
C GLN A 48 -12.71 2.02 -24.87
N GLU A 49 -13.64 2.95 -24.58
CA GLU A 49 -14.73 3.32 -25.49
C GLU A 49 -14.25 4.05 -26.76
N CYS A 50 -13.14 4.82 -26.68
CA CYS A 50 -12.57 5.46 -27.87
C CYS A 50 -11.69 4.53 -28.73
N GLY A 51 -11.58 3.25 -28.38
CA GLY A 51 -10.79 2.25 -29.11
C GLY A 51 -9.27 2.46 -29.03
N TRP A 52 -8.80 3.35 -28.16
CA TRP A 52 -7.35 3.57 -27.98
C TRP A 52 -6.67 2.32 -27.46
N LEU A 53 -7.31 1.61 -26.53
CA LEU A 53 -6.83 0.34 -25.96
C LEU A 53 -6.82 -0.83 -26.95
N ASP A 54 -7.50 -0.71 -28.11
CA ASP A 54 -7.45 -1.74 -29.16
C ASP A 54 -6.16 -1.66 -29.99
N ARG A 55 -5.55 -0.48 -30.06
CA ARG A 55 -4.28 -0.26 -30.75
C ARG A 55 -3.14 -0.97 -30.01
N PRO A 56 -2.12 -1.48 -30.72
CA PRO A 56 -0.96 -2.11 -30.08
C PRO A 56 -0.30 -1.18 -29.06
N LEU A 57 -0.17 0.11 -29.37
CA LEU A 57 0.35 1.12 -28.46
C LEU A 57 -0.46 1.22 -27.15
N GLY A 58 -1.80 1.19 -27.24
CA GLY A 58 -2.69 1.23 -26.08
C GLY A 58 -2.58 -0.02 -25.20
N LYS A 59 -2.42 -1.20 -25.82
CA LYS A 59 -2.19 -2.46 -25.11
C LYS A 59 -0.85 -2.44 -24.35
N TYR A 60 0.22 -1.95 -24.99
CA TYR A 60 1.52 -1.79 -24.33
C TYR A 60 1.46 -0.77 -23.19
N SER A 61 0.82 0.39 -23.38
CA SER A 61 0.70 1.38 -22.31
C SER A 61 -0.12 0.86 -21.12
N ARG A 62 -1.20 0.11 -21.37
CA ARG A 62 -1.97 -0.54 -20.29
C ARG A 62 -1.11 -1.54 -19.52
N ALA A 63 -0.40 -2.42 -20.22
CA ALA A 63 0.47 -3.41 -19.61
C ALA A 63 1.58 -2.73 -18.78
N LEU A 64 2.18 -1.67 -19.31
CA LEU A 64 3.21 -0.88 -18.63
C LEU A 64 2.66 -0.25 -17.35
N VAL A 65 1.52 0.43 -17.42
CA VAL A 65 0.92 1.11 -16.26
C VAL A 65 0.54 0.10 -15.19
N VAL A 66 -0.13 -0.99 -15.55
CA VAL A 66 -0.49 -2.05 -14.59
C VAL A 66 0.77 -2.66 -13.95
N SER A 67 1.80 -2.94 -14.75
CA SER A 67 3.06 -3.51 -14.25
C SER A 67 3.77 -2.55 -13.30
N TRP A 68 3.83 -1.25 -13.64
CA TRP A 68 4.42 -0.22 -12.79
C TRP A 68 3.63 -0.05 -11.49
N SER A 69 2.30 -0.03 -11.56
CA SER A 69 1.42 0.04 -10.40
C SER A 69 1.64 -1.13 -9.45
N VAL A 70 1.69 -2.36 -9.98
CA VAL A 70 1.97 -3.57 -9.17
C VAL A 70 3.37 -3.50 -8.56
N TYR A 71 4.37 -3.13 -9.35
CA TYR A 71 5.75 -2.98 -8.88
C TYR A 71 5.85 -1.95 -7.74
N ALA A 72 5.24 -0.78 -7.91
CA ALA A 72 5.22 0.27 -6.89
C ALA A 72 4.55 -0.20 -5.59
N SER A 73 3.41 -0.90 -5.69
CA SER A 73 2.74 -1.50 -4.52
C SER A 73 3.62 -2.53 -3.80
N VAL A 74 4.32 -3.40 -4.54
CA VAL A 74 5.24 -4.39 -3.97
C VAL A 74 6.40 -3.70 -3.25
N VAL A 75 7.03 -2.71 -3.88
CA VAL A 75 8.15 -1.95 -3.28
C VAL A 75 7.71 -1.24 -2.00
N LEU A 76 6.49 -0.71 -1.95
CA LEU A 76 5.95 -0.09 -0.74
C LEU A 76 5.74 -1.12 0.37
N ILE A 77 5.18 -2.28 0.06
CA ILE A 77 4.99 -3.37 1.04
C ILE A 77 6.33 -3.89 1.54
N GLN A 78 7.36 -3.96 0.70
CA GLN A 78 8.72 -4.35 1.11
C GLN A 78 9.37 -3.39 2.12
N ARG A 79 8.85 -2.16 2.29
CA ARG A 79 9.33 -1.23 3.31
C ARG A 79 8.77 -1.50 4.70
N VAL A 80 7.67 -2.23 4.80
CA VAL A 80 6.98 -2.51 6.06
C VAL A 80 7.88 -3.15 7.11
N PRO A 81 8.71 -4.16 6.81
CA PRO A 81 9.60 -4.75 7.82
C PRO A 81 10.61 -3.76 8.40
N LEU A 82 11.08 -2.81 7.58
CA LEU A 82 12.01 -1.77 8.03
C LEU A 82 11.32 -0.80 8.99
N GLU A 83 10.10 -0.38 8.67
CA GLU A 83 9.30 0.48 9.55
C GLU A 83 8.90 -0.23 10.85
N ASP A 84 8.52 -1.51 10.77
CA ASP A 84 8.19 -2.32 11.94
C ASP A 84 9.41 -2.49 12.87
N GLU A 85 10.59 -2.69 12.31
CA GLU A 85 11.83 -2.75 13.11
C GLU A 85 12.15 -1.39 13.75
N MET A 86 11.90 -0.27 13.07
CA MET A 86 12.04 1.06 13.65
C MET A 86 11.05 1.29 14.80
N LEU A 87 9.77 0.95 14.60
CA LEU A 87 8.73 1.07 15.62
C LEU A 87 9.01 0.16 16.82
N LYS A 88 9.53 -1.05 16.59
CA LYS A 88 9.93 -1.98 17.65
C LYS A 88 11.10 -1.44 18.47
N ARG A 89 12.06 -0.76 17.84
CA ARG A 89 13.18 -0.12 18.55
C ARG A 89 12.73 1.05 19.42
N GLU A 90 11.76 1.82 18.94
CA GLU A 90 11.25 3.01 19.63
C GLU A 90 10.29 2.65 20.79
N PHE A 91 9.29 1.80 20.51
CA PHE A 91 8.20 1.48 21.44
C PHE A 91 8.39 0.16 22.21
N GLY A 92 9.40 -0.63 21.86
CA GLY A 92 9.79 -1.84 22.58
C GLY A 92 8.64 -2.83 22.78
N THR A 93 8.30 -3.07 24.06
CA THR A 93 7.28 -4.05 24.46
C THR A 93 5.88 -3.67 24.02
N GLU A 94 5.53 -2.38 24.04
CA GLU A 94 4.22 -1.87 23.64
C GLU A 94 3.90 -2.25 22.20
N TRP A 95 4.87 -2.09 21.30
CA TRP A 95 4.76 -2.50 19.92
C TRP A 95 4.63 -4.02 19.79
N THR A 96 5.42 -4.81 20.53
CA THR A 96 5.33 -6.28 20.43
C THR A 96 3.99 -6.82 20.88
N ASP A 97 3.39 -6.26 21.93
CA ASP A 97 2.09 -6.72 22.43
C ASP A 97 0.93 -6.25 21.54
N TRP A 98 1.05 -5.08 20.92
CA TRP A 98 0.13 -4.66 19.88
C TRP A 98 0.27 -5.51 18.60
N ALA A 99 1.48 -5.75 18.11
CA ALA A 99 1.74 -6.54 16.91
C ALA A 99 1.28 -8.01 17.03
N LYS A 100 1.33 -8.59 18.24
CA LYS A 100 0.72 -9.91 18.52
C LYS A 100 -0.80 -9.91 18.34
N ARG A 101 -1.48 -8.81 18.72
CA ARG A 101 -2.93 -8.65 18.56
C ARG A 101 -3.31 -8.37 17.11
N VAL A 102 -2.53 -7.55 16.41
CA VAL A 102 -2.76 -7.15 15.02
C VAL A 102 -1.82 -7.91 14.09
N ARG A 103 -2.23 -9.14 13.79
CA ARG A 103 -1.41 -10.11 13.06
C ARG A 103 -1.08 -9.68 11.62
N TYR A 104 -1.97 -8.96 10.95
CA TYR A 104 -1.77 -8.56 9.55
C TYR A 104 -0.97 -7.26 9.45
N ALA A 105 0.08 -7.28 8.64
CA ALA A 105 0.89 -6.11 8.35
C ALA A 105 0.13 -5.14 7.43
N VAL A 106 -0.21 -5.58 6.22
CA VAL A 106 -0.89 -4.75 5.19
C VAL A 106 -2.18 -5.39 4.69
N VAL A 107 -2.13 -6.66 4.26
CA VAL A 107 -3.26 -7.40 3.70
C VAL A 107 -3.22 -8.85 4.17
N LEU A 108 -4.37 -9.54 4.13
CA LEU A 108 -4.49 -10.98 4.43
C LEU A 108 -3.35 -11.79 3.80
N GLY A 109 -2.48 -12.39 4.62
CA GLY A 109 -1.34 -13.19 4.19
C GLY A 109 0.04 -12.52 4.30
N ILE A 110 0.09 -11.21 4.58
CA ILE A 110 1.34 -10.49 4.87
C ILE A 110 1.42 -10.23 6.37
N PHE A 111 2.38 -10.87 7.03
CA PHE A 111 2.65 -10.83 8.47
C PHE A 111 3.91 -10.01 8.79
#